data_AF-A0A2E6PQL0-F1
#
_entry.id   AF-A0A2E6PQL0-F1
#
_cell.length_a   1.000
_cell.length_b   1.000
_cell.length_c   1.000
_cell.angle_alpha   90.00
_cell.angle_beta   90.00
_cell.angle_gamma   90.00
#
_symmetry.space_group_name_H-M   'P 1'
#
loop_
_entity.id
_entity.type
_entity.pdbx_description
1 polymer ?
#
loop_
_entity_poly.entity_id
_entity_poly.type
_entity_poly.pdbx_seq_one_letter_code
_entity_poly.pdbx_strand_id
1 'polypeptide(L)'
;MKIYVNKEISNHSIDNVTGIVLSGNNFIPPHLGLVISGNYFSCSANSVKTNVPFSRIFNKLKRRNHKLLIAELDIPISIQKSREIFNDYGVLCDDKTCLGPVKKTIEFHLNQNFKSNFIFELLPVLEEKRIIKSYLQFNLDAYISNNGFNLPTYTKEEVLDCIRELQILNVR
;
A
#
# COMPACT_ATOMS: atom_id res chain seq x y z
N MET A 1 2.68 -2.36 15.22
CA MET A 1 1.20 -2.25 15.34
C MET A 1 0.59 -3.62 15.13
N LYS A 2 -0.38 -4.06 15.95
CA LYS A 2 -1.09 -5.34 15.72
C LYS A 2 -2.30 -5.10 14.82
N ILE A 3 -2.36 -5.80 13.69
CA ILE A 3 -3.44 -5.77 12.71
C ILE A 3 -4.21 -7.07 12.81
N TYR A 4 -5.53 -7.01 13.01
CA TYR A 4 -6.37 -8.19 13.00
C TYR A 4 -6.74 -8.54 11.57
N VAL A 5 -6.18 -9.63 11.07
CA VAL A 5 -6.34 -10.04 9.68
C VAL A 5 -7.64 -10.83 9.56
N ASN A 6 -8.51 -10.38 8.66
CA ASN A 6 -9.86 -10.92 8.57
C ASN A 6 -9.95 -12.07 7.56
N LYS A 7 -9.21 -12.00 6.44
CA LYS A 7 -9.43 -12.89 5.28
C LYS A 7 -8.18 -13.11 4.43
N GLU A 8 -8.08 -14.30 3.83
CA GLU A 8 -7.12 -14.59 2.77
C GLU A 8 -7.63 -14.10 1.41
N ILE A 9 -6.76 -13.46 0.62
CA ILE A 9 -7.10 -12.89 -0.71
C ILE A 9 -7.52 -13.97 -1.70
N SER A 10 -7.01 -15.20 -1.58
CA SER A 10 -7.33 -16.33 -2.47
C SER A 10 -8.83 -16.67 -2.53
N ASN A 11 -9.59 -16.27 -1.50
CA ASN A 11 -11.03 -16.52 -1.38
C ASN A 11 -11.90 -15.31 -1.77
N HIS A 12 -11.31 -14.24 -2.33
CA HIS A 12 -12.03 -13.01 -2.67
C HIS A 12 -11.71 -12.53 -4.10
N SER A 13 -12.73 -12.00 -4.80
CA SER A 13 -12.48 -11.29 -6.04
C SER A 13 -11.72 -9.99 -5.74
N ILE A 14 -10.51 -9.91 -6.28
CA ILE A 14 -9.65 -8.73 -6.21
C ILE A 14 -10.07 -7.62 -7.17
N ASP A 15 -11.04 -7.89 -8.05
CA ASP A 15 -11.45 -7.01 -9.15
C ASP A 15 -12.24 -5.79 -8.67
N ASN A 16 -12.81 -5.84 -7.47
CA ASN A 16 -13.60 -4.76 -6.87
C ASN A 16 -12.98 -4.19 -5.59
N VAL A 17 -11.75 -4.58 -5.25
CA VAL A 17 -11.12 -4.12 -4.01
C VAL A 17 -10.73 -2.65 -4.14
N THR A 18 -11.05 -1.88 -3.11
CA THR A 18 -10.51 -0.54 -2.86
C THR A 18 -9.75 -0.58 -1.55
N GLY A 19 -8.46 -0.22 -1.56
CA GLY A 19 -7.61 -0.45 -0.39
C GLY A 19 -6.18 0.03 -0.52
N ILE A 20 -5.52 0.21 0.63
CA ILE A 20 -4.07 0.44 0.68
C ILE A 20 -3.37 -0.91 0.57
N VAL A 21 -2.44 -1.03 -0.37
CA VAL A 21 -1.69 -2.25 -0.64
C VAL A 21 -0.30 -2.12 -0.02
N LEU A 22 0.04 -3.02 0.91
CA LEU A 22 1.37 -3.15 1.51
C LEU A 22 1.99 -4.45 0.99
N SER A 23 3.17 -4.37 0.38
CA SER A 23 3.87 -5.55 -0.14
C SER A 23 5.35 -5.52 0.22
N GLY A 24 5.91 -6.68 0.57
CA GLY A 24 7.32 -6.80 0.94
C GLY A 24 7.61 -8.13 1.62
N ASN A 25 8.89 -8.48 1.74
CA ASN A 25 9.28 -9.75 2.36
C ASN A 25 9.22 -9.68 3.90
N ASN A 26 9.53 -8.55 4.49
CA ASN A 26 9.53 -8.35 5.95
C ASN A 26 8.73 -7.11 6.40
N PHE A 27 8.16 -6.34 5.45
CA PHE A 27 7.49 -5.05 5.71
C PHE A 27 8.39 -4.00 6.37
N ILE A 28 9.70 -4.04 6.13
CA ILE A 28 10.68 -3.06 6.66
C ILE A 28 11.51 -2.51 5.48
N PRO A 29 11.14 -1.33 4.94
CA PRO A 29 9.77 -0.83 4.85
C PRO A 29 8.99 -1.58 3.75
N PRO A 30 7.65 -1.65 3.82
CA PRO A 30 6.85 -2.21 2.73
C PRO A 30 6.79 -1.24 1.55
N HIS A 31 6.68 -1.77 0.33
CA HIS A 31 6.23 -0.99 -0.81
C HIS A 31 4.72 -0.74 -0.70
N LEU A 32 4.32 0.52 -0.86
CA LEU A 32 2.93 0.96 -0.77
C LEU A 32 2.34 1.24 -2.15
N GLY A 33 1.09 0.87 -2.33
CA GLY A 33 0.25 1.29 -3.44
C GLY A 33 -1.20 1.48 -2.99
N LEU A 34 -2.03 1.90 -3.93
CA LEU A 34 -3.47 2.02 -3.75
C LEU A 34 -4.16 1.19 -4.82
N VAL A 35 -5.16 0.40 -4.44
CA VAL A 35 -6.09 -0.24 -5.36
C VAL A 35 -7.44 0.45 -5.25
N ILE A 36 -8.09 0.73 -6.37
CA ILE A 36 -9.41 1.37 -6.44
C ILE A 36 -10.24 0.60 -7.46
N SER A 37 -11.27 -0.10 -7.00
CA SER A 37 -12.11 -0.96 -7.85
C SER A 37 -11.26 -1.84 -8.78
N GLY A 38 -10.28 -2.54 -8.20
CA GLY A 38 -9.37 -3.43 -8.93
C GLY A 38 -8.30 -2.74 -9.78
N ASN A 39 -8.22 -1.41 -9.82
CA ASN A 39 -7.18 -0.65 -10.52
C ASN A 39 -6.08 -0.22 -9.56
N TYR A 40 -4.84 -0.59 -9.87
CA TYR A 40 -3.67 -0.38 -9.03
C TYR A 40 -2.89 0.89 -9.42
N PHE A 41 -2.46 1.61 -8.39
CA PHE A 41 -1.69 2.84 -8.45
C PHE A 41 -0.47 2.72 -7.53
N SER A 42 0.73 3.02 -8.03
CA SER A 42 1.91 3.13 -7.18
C SER A 42 2.97 4.04 -7.77
N CYS A 43 3.71 4.71 -6.88
CA CYS A 43 4.95 5.40 -7.23
C CYS A 43 6.13 4.55 -6.73
N SER A 44 7.11 4.35 -7.59
CA SER A 44 8.38 3.70 -7.27
C SER A 44 9.53 4.60 -7.68
N ALA A 45 10.76 4.24 -7.28
CA ALA A 45 11.99 4.90 -7.72
C ALA A 45 12.07 5.10 -9.24
N ASN A 46 11.49 4.18 -10.03
CA ASN A 46 11.76 4.09 -11.46
C ASN A 46 10.50 4.25 -12.34
N SER A 47 9.32 4.23 -11.75
CA SER A 47 8.07 4.30 -12.51
C SER A 47 6.90 4.76 -11.65
N VAL A 48 5.97 5.44 -12.30
CA VAL A 48 4.62 5.63 -11.79
C VAL A 48 3.71 4.64 -12.53
N LYS A 49 2.93 3.88 -11.78
CA LYS A 49 1.85 3.05 -12.32
C LYS A 49 0.55 3.74 -11.99
N THR A 50 -0.23 4.06 -13.01
CA THR A 50 -1.60 4.52 -12.84
C THR A 50 -2.52 3.59 -13.62
N ASN A 51 -3.58 3.11 -12.95
CA ASN A 51 -4.64 2.32 -13.58
C ASN A 51 -4.19 0.97 -14.20
N VAL A 52 -3.31 0.23 -13.51
CA VAL A 52 -2.93 -1.13 -13.92
C VAL A 52 -3.89 -2.13 -13.27
N PRO A 53 -4.44 -3.13 -13.98
CA PRO A 53 -5.28 -4.15 -13.34
C PRO A 53 -4.55 -4.83 -12.17
N PHE A 54 -5.12 -4.78 -10.98
CA PHE A 54 -4.50 -5.29 -9.76
C PHE A 54 -4.25 -6.79 -9.84
N SER A 55 -5.08 -7.54 -10.57
CA SER A 55 -4.86 -8.95 -10.88
C SER A 55 -3.50 -9.23 -11.53
N ARG A 56 -3.00 -8.34 -12.41
CA ARG A 56 -1.66 -8.46 -13.00
C ARG A 56 -0.57 -8.26 -11.96
N ILE A 57 -0.76 -7.30 -11.05
CA ILE A 57 0.17 -7.01 -9.96
C ILE A 57 0.19 -8.16 -8.96
N PHE A 58 -0.98 -8.63 -8.53
CA PHE A 58 -1.16 -9.76 -7.63
C PHE A 58 -0.51 -11.03 -8.18
N ASN A 59 -0.75 -11.36 -9.46
CA ASN A 59 -0.10 -12.52 -10.10
C ASN A 59 1.43 -12.40 -10.16
N LYS A 60 1.98 -11.18 -10.28
CA LYS A 60 3.43 -10.95 -10.19
C LYS A 60 3.94 -11.17 -8.77
N LEU A 61 3.24 -10.65 -7.76
CA LEU A 61 3.59 -10.84 -6.34
C LEU A 61 3.54 -12.31 -5.94
N LYS A 62 2.48 -13.02 -6.35
CA LYS A 62 2.30 -14.47 -6.15
C LYS A 62 3.46 -15.28 -6.71
N ARG A 63 3.85 -15.04 -7.98
CA ARG A 63 4.99 -15.74 -8.61
C ARG A 63 6.34 -15.48 -7.92
N ARG A 64 6.49 -14.32 -7.29
CA ARG A 64 7.71 -13.96 -6.54
C ARG A 64 7.64 -14.36 -5.06
N ASN A 65 6.57 -15.02 -4.64
CA ASN A 65 6.32 -15.37 -3.25
C ASN A 65 6.37 -14.17 -2.29
N HIS A 66 6.02 -12.97 -2.78
CA HIS A 66 5.95 -11.78 -1.95
C HIS A 66 4.75 -11.85 -1.01
N LYS A 67 4.92 -11.32 0.20
CA LYS A 67 3.84 -11.17 1.16
C LYS A 67 3.06 -9.91 0.85
N LEU A 68 1.77 -9.95 1.13
CA LEU A 68 0.85 -8.88 0.81
C LEU A 68 -0.18 -8.71 1.94
N LEU A 69 -0.44 -7.45 2.29
CA LEU A 69 -1.52 -7.04 3.16
C LEU A 69 -2.29 -5.91 2.46
N ILE A 70 -3.61 -5.97 2.47
CA ILE A 70 -4.47 -4.92 1.95
C ILE A 70 -5.36 -4.42 3.09
N ALA A 71 -5.27 -3.13 3.40
CA ALA A 71 -6.26 -2.45 4.23
C ALA A 71 -7.42 -2.02 3.33
N GLU A 72 -8.50 -2.82 3.30
CA GLU A 72 -9.70 -2.55 2.49
C GLU A 72 -10.41 -1.31 3.06
N LEU A 73 -10.67 -0.32 2.21
CA LEU A 73 -11.27 0.94 2.60
C LEU A 73 -12.74 0.98 2.17
N ASP A 74 -13.61 1.49 3.05
CA ASP A 74 -15.04 1.70 2.77
C ASP A 74 -15.33 3.18 2.46
N ILE A 75 -14.65 3.71 1.45
CA ILE A 75 -14.82 5.10 1.01
C ILE A 75 -14.89 5.18 -0.52
N PRO A 76 -15.67 6.11 -1.07
CA PRO A 76 -15.67 6.36 -2.50
C PRO A 76 -14.36 7.06 -2.91
N ILE A 77 -13.61 6.45 -3.83
CA ILE A 77 -12.38 7.03 -4.38
C ILE A 77 -12.51 7.16 -5.91
N SER A 78 -12.27 8.36 -6.43
CA SER A 78 -12.26 8.64 -7.86
C SER A 78 -10.96 8.14 -8.49
N ILE A 79 -11.08 7.23 -9.46
CA ILE A 79 -9.97 6.75 -10.30
C ILE A 79 -9.28 7.92 -11.01
N GLN A 80 -10.06 8.85 -11.58
CA GLN A 80 -9.52 9.97 -12.34
C GLN A 80 -8.69 10.90 -11.45
N LYS A 81 -9.22 11.29 -10.29
CA LYS A 81 -8.48 12.14 -9.35
C LYS A 81 -7.23 11.45 -8.81
N SER A 82 -7.33 10.16 -8.53
CA SER A 82 -6.18 9.36 -8.07
C SER A 82 -5.09 9.29 -9.14
N ARG A 83 -5.46 9.12 -10.41
CA ARG A 83 -4.51 9.17 -11.53
C ARG A 83 -3.76 10.51 -11.58
N GLU A 84 -4.47 11.63 -11.44
CA GLU A 84 -3.86 12.97 -11.37
C GLU A 84 -2.88 13.07 -10.21
N ILE A 85 -3.31 12.70 -9.00
CA ILE A 85 -2.47 12.76 -7.79
C ILE A 85 -1.18 11.95 -7.95
N PHE A 86 -1.25 10.73 -8.46
CA PHE A 86 -0.07 9.86 -8.64
C PHE A 86 0.84 10.36 -9.78
N ASN A 87 0.28 10.85 -10.88
CA ASN A 87 1.07 11.42 -11.98
C ASN A 87 1.79 12.71 -11.54
N ASP A 88 1.09 13.61 -10.85
CA ASP A 88 1.67 14.85 -10.29
C ASP A 88 2.75 14.56 -9.26
N TYR A 89 2.60 13.49 -8.48
CA TYR A 89 3.60 13.07 -7.50
C TYR A 89 4.90 12.61 -8.16
N GLY A 90 4.77 11.85 -9.26
CA GLY A 90 5.89 11.38 -10.06
C GLY A 90 6.63 10.19 -9.44
N VAL A 91 7.82 9.90 -9.98
CA VAL A 91 8.73 8.89 -9.44
C VAL A 91 9.26 9.30 -8.07
N LEU A 92 9.68 8.30 -7.27
CA LEU A 92 10.28 8.57 -5.97
C LEU A 92 11.70 9.09 -6.15
N CYS A 93 11.94 10.31 -5.71
CA CYS A 93 13.24 10.96 -5.64
C CYS A 93 13.34 11.76 -4.33
N ASP A 94 14.57 11.98 -3.87
CA ASP A 94 14.85 12.78 -2.67
C ASP A 94 14.07 12.27 -1.45
N ASP A 95 13.25 13.13 -0.84
CA ASP A 95 12.41 12.86 0.34
C ASP A 95 11.01 12.30 0.01
N LYS A 96 10.72 11.98 -1.26
CA LYS A 96 9.41 11.45 -1.66
C LYS A 96 9.28 9.96 -1.29
N THR A 97 8.16 9.60 -0.65
CA THR A 97 7.86 8.22 -0.28
C THR A 97 6.58 7.73 -0.97
N CYS A 98 6.44 6.42 -1.13
CA CYS A 98 5.22 5.83 -1.68
C CYS A 98 3.97 6.08 -0.83
N LEU A 99 4.11 6.48 0.44
CA LEU A 99 2.99 6.89 1.28
C LEU A 99 2.38 8.22 0.83
N GLY A 100 3.20 9.14 0.30
CA GLY A 100 2.76 10.48 -0.11
C GLY A 100 1.50 10.50 -0.99
N PRO A 101 1.51 9.88 -2.18
CA PRO A 101 0.36 9.91 -3.09
C PRO A 101 -0.81 9.06 -2.57
N VAL A 102 -0.54 7.97 -1.84
CA VAL A 102 -1.58 7.16 -1.18
C VAL A 102 -2.34 8.00 -0.16
N LYS A 103 -1.62 8.63 0.77
CA LYS A 103 -2.19 9.48 1.82
C LYS A 103 -2.93 10.66 1.22
N LYS A 104 -2.31 11.39 0.29
CA LYS A 104 -2.93 12.54 -0.40
C LYS A 104 -4.24 12.17 -1.12
N THR A 105 -4.31 10.96 -1.69
CA THR A 105 -5.53 10.47 -2.33
C THR A 105 -6.64 10.26 -1.31
N ILE A 106 -6.34 9.61 -0.18
CA ILE A 106 -7.32 9.37 0.89
C ILE A 106 -7.77 10.70 1.51
N GLU A 107 -6.82 11.59 1.81
CA GLU A 107 -7.07 12.92 2.36
C GLU A 107 -8.01 13.76 1.48
N PHE A 108 -7.76 13.75 0.16
CA PHE A 108 -8.59 14.47 -0.81
C PHE A 108 -10.04 13.98 -0.79
N HIS A 109 -10.26 12.66 -0.81
CA HIS A 109 -11.61 12.08 -0.89
C HIS A 109 -12.37 12.15 0.42
N LEU A 110 -11.66 12.25 1.56
CA LEU A 110 -12.26 12.45 2.86
C LEU A 110 -12.39 13.92 3.28
N ASN A 111 -11.84 14.84 2.48
CA ASN A 111 -11.70 16.26 2.83
C ASN A 111 -11.08 16.44 4.24
N GLN A 112 -10.04 15.65 4.54
CA GLN A 112 -9.38 15.62 5.85
C GLN A 112 -7.87 15.44 5.67
N ASN A 113 -7.05 16.06 6.53
CA ASN A 113 -5.61 15.82 6.59
C ASN A 113 -5.24 14.84 7.72
N PHE A 114 -4.22 14.00 7.49
CA PHE A 114 -3.67 13.06 8.47
C PHE A 114 -2.21 13.38 8.78
N LYS A 115 -1.93 13.59 10.08
CA LYS A 115 -0.57 13.77 10.60
C LYS A 115 0.10 12.41 10.78
N SER A 116 0.50 11.80 9.67
CA SER A 116 1.27 10.56 9.64
C SER A 116 2.41 10.65 8.62
N ASN A 117 3.56 10.11 9.02
CA ASN A 117 4.76 9.97 8.19
C ASN A 117 4.97 8.51 7.75
N PHE A 118 4.38 7.56 8.48
CA PHE A 118 4.50 6.13 8.21
C PHE A 118 3.16 5.43 8.08
N ILE A 119 3.14 4.29 7.39
CA ILE A 119 1.89 3.52 7.22
C ILE A 119 1.41 2.92 8.54
N PHE A 120 2.32 2.51 9.43
CA PHE A 120 1.99 2.04 10.77
C PHE A 120 1.46 3.13 11.71
N GLU A 121 1.57 4.41 11.32
CA GLU A 121 0.91 5.54 11.99
C GLU A 121 -0.43 5.90 11.31
N LEU A 122 -0.52 5.77 9.98
CA LEU A 122 -1.73 6.07 9.24
C LEU A 122 -2.84 5.04 9.49
N LEU A 123 -2.51 3.74 9.48
CA LEU A 123 -3.52 2.68 9.62
C LEU A 123 -4.34 2.79 10.91
N PRO A 124 -3.76 2.99 12.12
CA PRO A 124 -4.54 3.16 13.35
C PRO A 124 -5.53 4.33 13.26
N VAL A 125 -5.14 5.45 12.64
CA VAL A 125 -6.02 6.63 12.49
C VAL A 125 -7.20 6.32 11.56
N LEU A 126 -6.98 5.53 10.51
CA LEU A 126 -8.05 5.10 9.61
C LEU A 126 -8.97 4.06 10.25
N GLU A 127 -8.43 3.16 11.09
CA GLU A 127 -9.22 2.20 11.89
C GLU A 127 -10.12 2.91 12.91
N GLU A 128 -9.57 3.86 13.68
CA GLU A 128 -10.33 4.63 14.68
C GLU A 128 -11.52 5.36 14.04
N LYS A 129 -11.32 5.84 12.80
CA LYS A 129 -12.35 6.51 12.00
C LYS A 129 -13.30 5.55 11.27
N ARG A 130 -13.13 4.23 11.44
CA ARG A 130 -13.91 3.19 10.75
C ARG A 130 -13.88 3.30 9.23
N ILE A 131 -12.77 3.81 8.69
CA ILE A 131 -12.54 3.89 7.24
C ILE A 131 -12.07 2.54 6.70
N ILE A 132 -11.32 1.79 7.50
CA ILE A 132 -10.88 0.43 7.15
C ILE A 132 -12.00 -0.55 7.48
N LYS A 133 -12.46 -1.27 6.46
CA LYS A 133 -13.50 -2.29 6.54
C LYS A 133 -12.95 -3.63 6.99
N SER A 134 -11.81 -4.03 6.41
CA SER A 134 -11.19 -5.31 6.69
C SER A 134 -9.73 -5.31 6.25
N TYR A 135 -8.97 -6.30 6.73
CA TYR A 135 -7.64 -6.61 6.23
C TYR A 135 -7.65 -7.93 5.47
N LEU A 136 -7.15 -7.87 4.23
CA LEU A 136 -6.94 -9.02 3.36
C LEU A 136 -5.44 -9.37 3.33
N GLN A 137 -5.10 -10.66 3.35
CA GLN A 137 -3.70 -11.12 3.34
C GLN A 137 -3.41 -12.09 2.20
N PHE A 138 -2.15 -12.13 1.78
CA PHE A 138 -1.61 -13.24 1.01
C PHE A 138 -0.18 -13.57 1.48
N ASN A 139 0.07 -14.86 1.70
CA ASN A 139 1.35 -15.42 2.15
C ASN A 139 1.82 -14.87 3.52
N LEU A 140 0.87 -14.61 4.42
CA LEU A 140 1.14 -14.15 5.79
C LEU A 140 0.82 -15.18 6.87
N ASP A 141 0.32 -16.37 6.54
CA ASP A 141 -0.17 -17.35 7.53
C ASP A 141 0.87 -17.71 8.60
N ALA A 142 2.12 -17.92 8.21
CA ALA A 142 3.22 -18.20 9.14
C ALA A 142 3.60 -17.01 10.06
N TYR A 143 3.09 -15.82 9.77
CA TYR A 143 3.35 -14.57 10.50
C TYR A 143 2.12 -14.08 11.28
N ILE A 144 1.01 -14.81 11.20
CA ILE A 144 -0.24 -14.50 11.91
C ILE A 144 -0.30 -15.38 13.17
N SER A 145 -0.45 -14.74 14.33
CA SER A 145 -0.67 -15.43 15.61
C SER A 145 -1.91 -14.84 16.27
N ASN A 146 -2.85 -15.69 16.69
CA ASN A 146 -4.14 -15.28 17.27
C ASN A 146 -4.88 -14.26 16.38
N ASN A 147 -4.95 -14.53 15.08
CA ASN A 147 -5.49 -13.65 14.02
C ASN A 147 -4.82 -12.28 13.91
N GLY A 148 -3.70 -12.06 14.59
CA GLY A 148 -2.95 -10.81 14.58
C GLY A 148 -1.68 -10.92 13.75
N PHE A 149 -1.48 -9.96 12.85
CA PHE A 149 -0.20 -9.69 12.22
C PHE A 149 0.44 -8.47 12.89
N ASN A 150 1.70 -8.57 13.31
CA ASN A 150 2.44 -7.44 13.84
C ASN A 150 3.15 -6.71 12.69
N LEU A 151 2.56 -5.61 12.24
CA LEU A 151 3.21 -4.71 11.29
C LEU A 151 4.41 -4.04 11.98
N PRO A 152 5.64 -4.27 11.49
CA PRO A 152 6.83 -3.69 12.07
C PRO A 152 6.88 -2.18 11.83
N THR A 153 7.63 -1.50 12.69
CA THR A 153 8.00 -0.10 12.53
C THR A 153 9.36 0.00 11.85
N TYR A 154 9.61 1.14 11.21
CA TYR A 154 10.83 1.42 10.48
C TYR A 154 11.08 2.93 10.46
N THR A 155 12.30 3.35 10.15
CA THR A 155 12.71 4.76 10.15
C THR A 155 12.60 5.39 8.76
N LYS A 156 12.76 6.72 8.70
CA LYS A 156 12.80 7.44 7.42
C LYS A 156 14.03 7.04 6.61
N GLU A 157 15.17 6.85 7.27
CA GLU A 157 16.43 6.43 6.66
C GLU A 157 16.26 5.07 5.96
N GLU A 158 15.61 4.09 6.60
CA GLU A 158 15.33 2.78 5.99
C GLU A 158 14.45 2.89 4.72
N VAL A 159 13.52 3.84 4.69
CA VAL A 159 12.70 4.13 3.48
C VAL A 159 13.57 4.71 2.38
N LEU A 160 14.43 5.67 2.70
CA LEU A 160 15.31 6.33 1.74
C LEU A 160 16.37 5.37 1.20
N ASP A 161 16.93 4.50 2.05
CA ASP A 161 17.87 3.45 1.65
C ASP A 161 17.25 2.50 0.61
N CYS A 162 16.05 2.00 0.87
CA CYS A 162 15.33 1.15 -0.08
C CYS A 162 15.08 1.85 -1.42
N ILE A 163 14.72 3.14 -1.41
CA ILE A 163 14.50 3.91 -2.65
C ILE A 163 15.82 4.06 -3.42
N ARG A 164 16.92 4.39 -2.73
CA ARG A 164 18.26 4.54 -3.34
C ARG A 164 18.75 3.23 -3.95
N GLU A 165 18.64 2.11 -3.24
CA GLU A 165 19.02 0.79 -3.77
C GLU A 165 18.24 0.44 -5.04
N LEU A 166 16.94 0.71 -5.05
CA LEU A 166 16.09 0.49 -6.22
C LEU A 166 16.45 1.40 -7.40
N GLN A 167 17.02 2.60 -7.17
CA GLN A 167 17.51 3.45 -8.26
C GLN A 167 18.82 2.89 -8.83
N ILE A 168 19.76 2.46 -7.97
CA ILE A 168 21.07 1.92 -8.38
C ILE A 168 20.91 0.63 -9.21
N LEU A 169 20.02 -0.28 -8.78
CA LEU A 169 19.81 -1.56 -9.45
C LEU A 169 19.25 -1.44 -10.88
N ASN A 170 18.74 -0.27 -11.30
CA ASN A 170 18.24 -0.04 -12.66
C ASN A 170 19.22 0.72 -13.56
N VAL A 171 20.41 1.10 -13.06
CA VAL A 171 21.48 1.70 -13.86
C VAL A 171 22.46 0.62 -14.37
N ARG A 172 22.27 -0.65 -13.99
CA ARG A 172 23.04 -1.81 -14.46
C ARG A 172 22.22 -2.64 -15.44
#